data_AF-A0AAE3J7Y1-F1
#
_entry.id   AF-A0AAE3J7Y1-F1
#
_cell.length_a   1.000
_cell.length_b   1.000
_cell.length_c   1.000
_cell.angle_alpha   90.00
_cell.angle_beta   90.00
_cell.angle_gamma   90.00
#
_symmetry.space_group_name_H-M   'P 1'
#
loop_
_entity.id
_entity.type
_entity.pdbx_description
1 polymer ?
#
loop_
_entity_poly.entity_id
_entity_poly.type
_entity_poly.pdbx_seq_one_letter_code
_entity_poly.pdbx_strand_id
1 'polypeptide(L)'
;MQLPYSEELNIENFSRLFDNTSECYKFFWFKAIVGKVVEGKHEITYEELADEMIAEAWYMVIEYHLNLGPRDTLENLVDLIKKKNPELKSCEKKSVIIDL
;
A
#
# COMPACT_ATOMS: atom_id res chain seq x y z
N MET A 1 16.88 7.93 7.76
CA MET A 1 16.24 7.81 9.10
C MET A 1 17.20 7.08 10.04
N GLN A 2 17.28 7.44 11.33
CA GLN A 2 18.04 6.62 12.30
C GLN A 2 17.15 5.49 12.79
N LEU A 3 17.55 4.25 12.53
CA LEU A 3 16.83 3.04 12.88
C LEU A 3 17.70 2.15 13.79
N PRO A 4 17.11 1.32 14.66
CA PRO A 4 17.86 0.39 15.49
C PRO A 4 18.63 -0.62 14.61
N TYR A 5 19.79 -1.04 15.08
CA TYR A 5 20.57 -2.10 14.42
C TYR A 5 19.79 -3.42 14.38
N SER A 6 19.98 -4.18 13.31
CA SER A 6 19.45 -5.53 13.15
C SER A 6 20.47 -6.39 12.40
N GLU A 7 20.63 -7.65 12.84
CA GLU A 7 21.43 -8.66 12.13
C GLU A 7 20.65 -9.30 10.97
N GLU A 8 19.31 -9.22 11.00
CA GLU A 8 18.42 -9.88 10.04
C GLU A 8 17.98 -8.93 8.91
N LEU A 9 17.98 -7.62 9.15
CA LEU A 9 17.57 -6.60 8.19
C LEU A 9 18.71 -5.64 7.89
N ASN A 10 18.99 -5.40 6.60
CA ASN A 10 19.93 -4.38 6.19
C ASN A 10 19.38 -2.98 6.47
N ILE A 11 19.72 -2.45 7.65
CA ILE A 11 19.26 -1.15 8.14
C ILE A 11 19.75 0.00 7.25
N GLU A 12 20.95 -0.09 6.68
CA GLU A 12 21.47 0.95 5.78
C GLU A 12 20.55 1.14 4.57
N ASN A 13 20.25 0.05 3.86
CA ASN A 13 19.34 0.08 2.71
C ASN A 13 17.92 0.45 3.10
N PHE A 14 17.40 -0.12 4.19
CA PHE A 14 16.05 0.13 4.64
C PHE A 14 15.84 1.59 5.08
N SER A 15 16.84 2.21 5.70
CA SER A 15 16.79 3.62 6.11
C SER A 15 16.69 4.61 4.95
N ARG A 16 16.99 4.14 3.73
CA ARG A 16 17.01 4.86 2.45
C ARG A 16 15.80 4.55 1.57
N LEU A 17 14.84 3.76 2.05
CA LEU A 17 13.65 3.34 1.31
C LEU A 17 12.91 4.51 0.64
N PHE A 18 12.87 5.67 1.32
CA PHE A 18 12.20 6.88 0.88
C PHE A 18 13.15 7.99 0.42
N ASP A 19 14.42 7.67 0.10
CA ASP A 19 15.36 8.64 -0.49
C ASP A 19 14.83 9.18 -1.83
N ASN A 20 14.10 8.34 -2.57
CA ASN A 20 13.40 8.73 -3.79
C ASN A 20 11.91 8.35 -3.69
N THR A 21 11.08 9.37 -3.59
CA THR A 21 9.62 9.27 -3.44
C THR A 21 8.87 9.41 -4.76
N SER A 22 9.55 9.37 -5.92
CA SER A 22 8.90 9.38 -7.24
C SER A 22 8.08 8.12 -7.53
N GLU A 23 8.28 7.06 -6.75
CA GLU A 23 7.55 5.79 -6.81
C GLU A 23 6.59 5.72 -5.61
N CYS A 24 5.41 6.36 -5.72
CA CYS A 24 4.51 6.56 -4.58
C CYS A 24 3.92 5.25 -4.01
N TYR A 25 3.79 4.18 -4.81
CA TYR A 25 3.34 2.87 -4.30
C TYR A 25 4.18 2.36 -3.13
N LYS A 26 5.45 2.77 -3.00
CA LYS A 26 6.32 2.34 -1.89
C LYS A 26 5.77 2.75 -0.53
N PHE A 27 5.03 3.85 -0.45
CA PHE A 27 4.37 4.25 0.79
C PHE A 27 3.25 3.27 1.17
N PHE A 28 2.46 2.85 0.19
CA PHE A 28 1.39 1.87 0.38
C PHE A 28 1.92 0.49 0.72
N TRP A 29 2.95 0.05 -0.01
CA TRP A 29 3.67 -1.18 0.27
C TRP A 29 4.21 -1.21 1.71
N PHE A 30 4.88 -0.14 2.12
CA PHE A 30 5.43 -0.06 3.47
C PHE A 30 4.33 -0.01 4.53
N LYS A 31 3.26 0.76 4.30
CA LYS A 31 2.12 0.84 5.21
C LYS A 31 1.42 -0.51 5.38
N ALA A 32 1.24 -1.27 4.30
CA ALA A 32 0.66 -2.61 4.32
C ALA A 32 1.50 -3.57 5.18
N ILE A 33 2.84 -3.58 4.98
CA ILE A 33 3.76 -4.40 5.81
C ILE A 33 3.66 -4.02 7.28
N VAL A 34 3.74 -2.72 7.61
CA VAL A 34 3.66 -2.24 9.00
C VAL A 34 2.33 -2.64 9.62
N GLY A 35 1.21 -2.54 8.89
CA GLY A 35 -0.10 -2.98 9.35
C GLY A 35 -0.10 -4.44 9.78
N LYS A 36 0.46 -5.33 8.95
CA LYS A 36 0.54 -6.76 9.23
C LYS A 36 1.47 -7.09 10.40
N VAL A 37 2.60 -6.39 10.51
CA VAL A 37 3.49 -6.52 11.67
C VAL A 37 2.78 -6.11 12.97
N VAL A 38 1.98 -5.03 12.94
CA VAL A 38 1.18 -4.59 14.09
C VAL A 38 0.10 -5.61 14.47
N GLU A 39 -0.46 -6.33 13.49
CA GLU A 39 -1.37 -7.47 13.72
C GLU A 39 -0.67 -8.72 14.28
N GLY A 40 0.65 -8.70 14.44
CA GLY A 40 1.46 -9.84 14.91
C GLY A 40 1.75 -10.88 13.82
N LYS A 41 1.62 -10.50 12.54
CA LYS A 41 2.00 -11.37 11.42
C LYS A 41 3.50 -11.26 11.16
N HIS A 42 4.13 -12.42 10.99
CA HIS A 42 5.55 -12.55 10.65
C HIS A 42 5.76 -12.99 9.19
N GLU A 43 4.70 -13.51 8.56
CA GLU A 43 4.67 -13.95 7.18
C GLU A 43 3.40 -13.42 6.53
N ILE A 44 3.49 -13.10 5.24
CA ILE A 44 2.39 -12.60 4.42
C ILE A 44 2.57 -13.14 2.99
N THR A 45 1.50 -13.49 2.32
CA THR A 45 1.57 -13.83 0.89
C THR A 45 1.71 -12.56 0.04
N TYR A 46 2.11 -12.73 -1.21
CA TYR A 46 2.17 -11.61 -2.14
C TYR A 46 0.78 -11.04 -2.42
N GLU A 47 -0.22 -11.91 -2.54
CA GLU A 47 -1.62 -11.55 -2.76
C GLU A 47 -2.16 -10.73 -1.59
N GLU A 48 -1.99 -11.21 -0.36
CA GLU A 48 -2.38 -10.47 0.85
C GLU A 48 -1.70 -9.09 0.90
N LEU A 49 -0.43 -8.99 0.52
CA LEU A 49 0.27 -7.70 0.46
C LEU A 49 -0.35 -6.76 -0.59
N ALA A 50 -0.67 -7.29 -1.77
CA ALA A 50 -1.27 -6.51 -2.84
C ALA A 50 -2.68 -6.00 -2.47
N ASP A 51 -3.50 -6.86 -1.85
CA ASP A 51 -4.85 -6.52 -1.40
C ASP A 51 -4.80 -5.40 -0.36
N GLU A 52 -3.86 -5.49 0.58
CA GLU A 52 -3.61 -4.47 1.59
C GLU A 52 -3.17 -3.14 0.97
N MET A 53 -2.27 -3.17 -0.03
CA MET A 53 -1.84 -1.98 -0.75
C MET A 53 -3.00 -1.29 -1.47
N ILE A 54 -3.86 -2.06 -2.15
CA ILE A 54 -5.04 -1.56 -2.86
C ILE A 54 -6.01 -0.92 -1.87
N ALA A 55 -6.31 -1.62 -0.78
CA ALA A 55 -7.26 -1.15 0.22
C ALA A 55 -6.77 0.13 0.95
N GLU A 56 -5.45 0.25 1.17
CA GLU A 56 -4.84 1.46 1.74
C GLU A 56 -4.83 2.65 0.76
N ALA A 57 -4.70 2.41 -0.55
CA ALA A 57 -4.72 3.43 -1.59
C ALA A 57 -6.14 3.92 -1.93
N TRP A 58 -7.14 3.07 -1.74
CA TRP A 58 -8.53 3.26 -2.18
C TRP A 58 -9.07 4.67 -1.94
N TYR A 59 -9.11 5.12 -0.68
CA TYR A 59 -9.73 6.40 -0.34
C TYR A 59 -8.99 7.58 -0.98
N MET A 60 -7.66 7.55 -1.02
CA MET A 60 -6.88 8.65 -1.58
C MET A 60 -7.00 8.73 -3.10
N VAL A 61 -7.00 7.59 -3.79
CA VAL A 61 -7.15 7.55 -5.25
C VAL A 61 -8.58 7.91 -5.64
N ILE A 62 -9.60 7.35 -4.98
CA ILE A 62 -11.00 7.53 -5.43
C ILE A 62 -11.61 8.87 -4.96
N GLU A 63 -11.34 9.34 -3.74
CA GLU A 63 -11.89 10.62 -3.27
C GLU A 63 -11.06 11.80 -3.78
N TYR A 64 -9.75 11.73 -3.58
CA TYR A 64 -8.84 12.86 -3.82
C TYR A 64 -8.15 12.81 -5.18
N HIS A 65 -8.39 11.77 -5.99
CA HIS A 65 -7.78 11.61 -7.30
C HIS A 65 -6.25 11.67 -7.20
N LEU A 66 -5.70 11.07 -6.13
CA LEU A 66 -4.27 11.11 -5.86
C LEU A 66 -3.52 10.37 -6.98
N ASN A 67 -2.71 11.13 -7.72
CA ASN A 67 -1.82 10.59 -8.73
C ASN A 67 -0.58 9.97 -8.05
N LEU A 68 -0.34 8.68 -8.29
CA LEU A 68 0.79 7.94 -7.72
C LEU A 68 2.04 7.96 -8.61
N GLY A 69 1.93 8.60 -9.77
CA GLY A 69 3.01 8.80 -10.72
C GLY A 69 2.79 8.01 -12.01
N PRO A 70 3.39 8.46 -13.12
CA PRO A 70 3.11 7.92 -14.46
C PRO A 70 3.57 6.47 -14.68
N ARG A 71 4.37 5.91 -13.77
CA ARG A 71 4.85 4.52 -13.82
C ARG A 71 4.19 3.63 -12.78
N ASP A 72 3.31 4.17 -11.96
CA ASP A 72 2.68 3.46 -10.86
C ASP A 72 1.47 2.68 -11.35
N THR A 73 1.47 1.37 -11.11
CA THR A 73 0.37 0.49 -11.52
C THR A 73 -0.71 0.36 -10.44
N LEU A 74 -0.45 0.81 -9.20
CA LEU A 74 -1.40 0.70 -8.09
C LEU A 74 -2.61 1.61 -8.32
N GLU A 75 -2.40 2.84 -8.79
CA GLU A 75 -3.48 3.78 -9.16
C GLU A 75 -4.39 3.15 -10.22
N ASN A 76 -3.79 2.62 -11.29
CA ASN A 76 -4.52 1.97 -12.37
C ASN A 76 -5.34 0.75 -11.90
N LEU A 77 -4.82 -0.02 -10.94
CA LEU A 77 -5.52 -1.15 -10.34
C LEU A 77 -6.74 -0.69 -9.52
N VAL A 78 -6.56 0.32 -8.67
CA VAL A 78 -7.64 0.90 -7.87
C VAL A 78 -8.75 1.46 -8.77
N ASP A 79 -8.39 2.20 -9.82
CA ASP A 79 -9.34 2.72 -10.80
C ASP A 79 -10.08 1.61 -11.55
N LEU A 80 -9.38 0.54 -11.92
CA LEU A 80 -9.97 -0.62 -12.57
C LEU A 80 -11.01 -1.30 -11.67
N ILE A 81 -10.70 -1.48 -10.39
CA ILE A 81 -11.62 -2.07 -9.40
C ILE A 81 -12.83 -1.15 -9.23
N LYS A 82 -12.63 0.16 -9.04
CA LYS A 82 -13.73 1.13 -8.95
C LYS A 82 -14.63 1.14 -10.18
N LYS A 83 -14.04 0.97 -11.38
CA LYS A 83 -14.79 0.89 -12.64
C LYS A 83 -15.63 -0.39 -12.73
N LYS A 84 -15.14 -1.51 -12.18
CA LYS A 84 -15.90 -2.78 -12.12
C LYS A 84 -16.98 -2.76 -11.04
N ASN A 85 -16.79 -1.96 -9.98
CA ASN A 85 -17.65 -1.86 -8.82
C ASN A 85 -18.09 -0.40 -8.56
N PRO A 86 -18.93 0.17 -9.44
CA PRO A 86 -19.33 1.58 -9.36
C PRO A 86 -20.10 1.93 -8.07
N GLU A 87 -20.72 0.95 -7.40
CA GLU A 87 -21.47 1.08 -6.16
C GLU A 87 -20.60 1.33 -4.92
N LEU A 88 -19.33 0.91 -4.93
CA LEU A 88 -18.43 1.08 -3.78
C LEU A 88 -18.15 2.56 -3.54
N LYS A 89 -18.35 3.06 -2.32
CA LYS A 89 -18.05 4.45 -2.01
C LYS A 89 -16.54 4.68 -1.92
N SER A 90 -16.10 5.93 -2.04
CA SER A 90 -14.71 6.29 -1.76
C SER A 90 -14.33 6.00 -0.30
N CYS A 91 -15.28 6.23 0.63
CA CYS A 91 -15.11 6.03 2.06
C CYS A 91 -15.41 4.59 2.54
N GLU A 92 -15.34 3.58 1.66
CA GLU A 92 -15.55 2.20 2.08
C GLU A 92 -14.51 1.76 3.11
N LYS A 93 -14.93 0.84 3.98
CA LYS A 93 -14.01 0.27 4.95
C LYS A 93 -13.00 -0.61 4.22
N LYS A 94 -11.76 -0.59 4.70
CA LYS A 94 -10.67 -1.43 4.21
C LYS A 94 -11.07 -2.91 4.05
N SER A 95 -11.77 -3.48 5.03
CA SER A 95 -12.25 -4.88 4.96
C SER A 95 -13.14 -5.15 3.76
N VAL A 96 -14.02 -4.21 3.39
CA VAL A 96 -14.91 -4.35 2.23
C VAL A 96 -14.12 -4.40 0.93
N ILE A 97 -13.01 -3.66 0.84
CA ILE A 97 -12.14 -3.66 -0.35
C ILE A 97 -11.31 -4.94 -0.44
N ILE A 98 -10.86 -5.48 0.69
CA ILE A 98 -10.11 -6.73 0.76
C ILE A 98 -11.00 -7.94 0.42
N ASP A 99 -12.26 -7.92 0.82
CA ASP A 99 -13.20 -9.04 0.65
C ASP A 99 -13.89 -9.08 -0.75
N LEU A 100 -13.43 -8.29 -1.74
CA LEU A 100 -13.99 -8.23 -3.11
C LEU A 100 -13.74 -9.50 -3.92
#